data_AF-A0A914AAT7-F1
#
_entry.id   AF-A0A914AAT7-F1
#
_cell.length_a   1.000
_cell.length_b   1.000
_cell.length_c   1.000
_cell.angle_alpha   90.00
_cell.angle_beta   90.00
_cell.angle_gamma   90.00
#
_symmetry.space_group_name_H-M   'P 1'
#
loop_
_entity.id
_entity.type
_entity.pdbx_description
1 polymer ?
#
loop_
_entity_poly.entity_id
_entity_poly.type
_entity_poly.pdbx_seq_one_letter_code
_entity_poly.pdbx_strand_id
1 'polypeptide(L)'
;MMTTDSSMDRHIQQTTERLICIKQQLSHPSTFTTAARELLEWCADPRAFQRSFEPGLIGCLTIVSRVAAQNGYDLDLGYRLLAVCAAHRDKFTPKSAVYGVYQV
;
A
#
# COMPACT_ATOMS: atom_id res chain seq x y z
N MET A 1 -13.00 32.63 -12.26
CA MET A 1 -13.26 31.52 -11.30
C MET A 1 -12.48 30.32 -11.80
N MET A 2 -11.48 29.81 -11.07
CA MET A 2 -10.93 28.44 -11.19
C MET A 2 -9.65 28.32 -10.34
N THR A 3 -9.80 28.19 -9.03
CA THR A 3 -8.71 27.80 -8.12
C THR A 3 -9.27 26.89 -7.03
N THR A 4 -9.81 25.74 -7.44
CA THR A 4 -10.13 24.63 -6.53
C THR A 4 -9.37 23.35 -6.89
N ASP A 5 -8.69 23.33 -8.04
CA ASP A 5 -7.98 22.16 -8.58
C ASP A 5 -6.61 21.92 -7.90
N SER A 6 -5.89 22.99 -7.55
CA SER A 6 -4.53 22.89 -6.98
C SER A 6 -4.46 22.29 -5.57
N SER A 7 -5.55 22.29 -4.81
CA SER A 7 -5.55 21.74 -3.45
C SER A 7 -5.74 20.22 -3.45
N MET A 8 -6.60 19.70 -4.33
CA MET A 8 -6.81 18.26 -4.46
C MET A 8 -5.57 17.57 -5.04
N ASP A 9 -4.93 18.19 -6.03
CA ASP A 9 -3.69 17.68 -6.62
C ASP A 9 -2.54 17.59 -5.58
N ARG A 10 -2.39 18.62 -4.73
CA ARG A 10 -1.43 18.59 -3.60
C ARG A 10 -1.73 17.47 -2.61
N HIS A 11 -3.00 17.21 -2.30
CA HIS A 11 -3.37 16.11 -1.41
C HIS A 11 -3.04 14.75 -2.01
N ILE A 12 -3.27 14.56 -3.31
CA ILE A 12 -2.88 13.34 -4.04
C ILE A 12 -1.37 13.17 -4.03
N GLN A 13 -0.62 14.25 -4.23
CA GLN A 13 0.84 14.22 -4.27
C GLN A 13 1.44 13.89 -2.91
N GLN A 14 1.00 14.57 -1.83
CA GLN A 14 1.43 14.27 -0.45
C GLN A 14 1.14 12.82 -0.07
N THR A 15 -0.03 12.33 -0.46
CA THR A 15 -0.44 10.95 -0.24
C THR A 15 0.49 9.97 -0.97
N THR A 16 0.83 10.28 -2.21
CA THR A 16 1.73 9.46 -3.04
C THR A 16 3.14 9.43 -2.44
N GLU A 17 3.66 10.57 -1.99
CA GLU A 17 4.95 10.65 -1.30
C GLU A 17 4.96 9.82 -0.01
N ARG A 18 3.85 9.85 0.74
CA ARG A 18 3.70 9.05 1.96
C ARG A 18 3.75 7.55 1.65
N LEU A 19 3.05 7.09 0.60
CA LEU A 19 3.12 5.69 0.15
C LEU A 19 4.55 5.27 -0.25
N ILE A 20 5.30 6.16 -0.90
CA ILE A 20 6.71 5.90 -1.25
C ILE A 20 7.55 5.74 0.01
N CYS A 21 7.33 6.59 1.02
CA CYS A 21 8.02 6.50 2.30
C CYS A 21 7.68 5.19 3.03
N ILE A 22 6.38 4.84 3.13
CA ILE A 22 5.90 3.57 3.70
C ILE A 22 6.58 2.39 3.01
N LYS A 23 6.64 2.38 1.67
CA LYS A 23 7.31 1.32 0.90
C LYS A 23 8.78 1.15 1.30
N GLN A 24 9.52 2.25 1.48
CA GLN A 24 10.92 2.18 1.90
C GLN A 24 11.06 1.64 3.33
N GLN A 25 10.15 2.04 4.22
CA GLN A 25 10.12 1.55 5.60
C GLN A 25 9.76 0.06 5.66
N LEU A 26 8.83 -0.40 4.83
CA LEU A 26 8.49 -1.82 4.71
C LEU A 26 9.68 -2.68 4.28
N SER A 27 10.71 -2.10 3.66
CA SER A 27 11.92 -2.83 3.28
C SER A 27 12.93 -3.00 4.42
N HIS A 28 12.63 -2.53 5.64
CA HIS A 28 13.51 -2.62 6.80
C HIS A 28 12.77 -3.23 8.01
N PRO A 29 13.34 -4.24 8.70
CA PRO A 29 12.64 -4.95 9.77
C PRO A 29 12.31 -4.03 10.95
N SER A 30 13.21 -3.10 11.29
CA SER A 30 13.03 -2.17 12.42
C SER A 30 11.86 -1.19 12.26
N THR A 31 11.43 -0.91 11.03
CA THR A 31 10.32 0.03 10.73
C THR A 31 9.11 -0.67 10.11
N PHE A 32 9.24 -1.95 9.75
CA PHE A 32 8.19 -2.74 9.11
C PHE A 32 6.87 -2.73 9.89
N THR A 33 6.90 -3.00 11.19
CA THR A 33 5.68 -3.09 12.01
C THR A 33 4.87 -1.81 11.99
N THR A 34 5.54 -0.66 12.12
CA THR A 34 4.90 0.65 12.09
C THR A 34 4.34 0.95 10.69
N ALA A 35 5.15 0.72 9.65
CA ALA A 35 4.75 0.98 8.27
C ALA A 35 3.60 0.08 7.80
N ALA A 36 3.60 -1.20 8.18
CA ALA A 36 2.55 -2.15 7.84
C ALA A 36 1.23 -1.83 8.56
N ARG A 37 1.27 -1.38 9.83
CA ARG A 37 0.07 -0.90 10.54
C ARG A 37 -0.50 0.35 9.89
N GLU A 38 0.35 1.31 9.56
CA GLU A 38 -0.08 2.52 8.89
C GLU A 38 -0.74 2.20 7.54
N LEU A 39 -0.15 1.29 6.77
CA LEU A 39 -0.72 0.84 5.50
C LEU A 39 -2.04 0.06 5.68
N LEU A 40 -2.17 -0.73 6.75
CA LEU A 40 -3.42 -1.40 7.11
C LEU A 40 -4.55 -0.41 7.42
N GLU A 41 -4.26 0.62 8.22
CA GLU A 41 -5.22 1.69 8.51
C GLU A 41 -5.61 2.44 7.23
N TRP A 42 -4.64 2.63 6.34
CA TRP A 42 -4.87 3.21 5.03
C TRP A 42 -5.80 2.34 4.17
N CYS A 43 -5.53 1.04 4.09
CA CYS A 43 -6.36 0.08 3.35
C CYS A 43 -7.73 -0.18 3.99
N ALA A 44 -7.96 0.23 5.23
CA ALA A 44 -9.28 0.20 5.85
C ALA A 44 -10.23 1.27 5.27
N ASP A 45 -9.70 2.35 4.68
CA ASP A 45 -10.51 3.33 3.97
C ASP A 45 -10.69 2.92 2.50
N PRO A 46 -11.93 2.69 2.01
CA PRO A 46 -12.16 2.28 0.61
C PRO A 46 -11.69 3.33 -0.41
N ARG A 47 -11.47 4.58 0.01
CA ARG A 47 -10.91 5.64 -0.84
C ARG A 47 -9.41 5.47 -1.09
N ALA A 48 -8.70 4.64 -0.32
CA ALA A 48 -7.29 4.36 -0.57
C ALA A 48 -7.07 3.61 -1.90
N PHE A 49 -8.07 2.86 -2.39
CA PHE A 49 -7.99 2.08 -3.63
C PHE A 49 -8.27 2.90 -4.91
N GLN A 50 -7.89 4.17 -4.92
CA GLN A 50 -7.97 5.02 -6.11
C GLN A 50 -6.83 4.69 -7.09
N ARG A 51 -7.09 4.81 -8.40
CA ARG A 51 -6.08 4.55 -9.46
C ARG A 51 -4.78 5.33 -9.28
N SER A 52 -4.85 6.56 -8.75
CA SER A 52 -3.66 7.40 -8.51
C SER A 52 -2.69 6.78 -7.50
N PHE A 53 -3.22 6.00 -6.53
CA PHE A 53 -2.44 5.41 -5.44
C PHE A 53 -2.11 3.94 -5.68
N GLU A 54 -2.83 3.30 -6.61
CA GLU A 54 -2.63 1.92 -7.04
C GLU A 54 -1.16 1.52 -7.26
N PRO A 55 -0.34 2.25 -8.03
CA PRO A 55 1.06 1.87 -8.23
C PRO A 55 1.88 1.88 -6.93
N GLY A 56 1.59 2.81 -6.01
CA GLY A 56 2.23 2.87 -4.69
C GLY A 56 1.84 1.69 -3.81
N LEU A 57 0.54 1.37 -3.76
CA LEU A 57 0.00 0.24 -3.00
C LEU A 57 0.56 -1.10 -3.49
N ILE A 58 0.54 -1.35 -4.80
CA ILE A 58 1.11 -2.56 -5.38
C ILE A 58 2.62 -2.66 -5.08
N GLY A 59 3.33 -1.53 -5.15
CA GLY A 59 4.72 -1.45 -4.75
C GLY A 59 4.95 -1.85 -3.30
N CYS A 60 4.09 -1.43 -2.38
CA CYS A 60 4.17 -1.81 -0.96
C CYS A 60 3.89 -3.31 -0.76
N LEU A 61 2.82 -3.83 -1.36
CA LEU A 61 2.41 -5.24 -1.23
C LEU A 61 3.47 -6.19 -1.78
N THR A 62 4.12 -5.81 -2.88
CA THR A 62 5.22 -6.59 -3.47
C THR A 62 6.40 -6.71 -2.50
N ILE A 63 6.75 -5.63 -1.78
CA ILE A 63 7.80 -5.66 -0.77
C ILE A 63 7.38 -6.55 0.40
N VAL A 64 6.17 -6.36 0.92
CA VAL A 64 5.62 -7.14 2.04
C VAL A 64 5.64 -8.64 1.73
N SER A 65 5.16 -9.05 0.56
CA SER A 65 5.21 -10.45 0.11
C SER A 65 6.64 -11.01 0.09
N ARG A 66 7.65 -10.20 -0.26
CA ARG A 66 9.06 -10.63 -0.30
C ARG A 66 9.75 -10.64 1.06
N VAL A 67 9.41 -9.71 1.95
CA VAL A 67 10.14 -9.52 3.22
C VAL A 67 9.43 -10.13 4.42
N ALA A 68 8.10 -10.31 4.39
CA ALA A 68 7.34 -10.79 5.54
C ALA A 68 7.81 -12.18 6.01
N ALA A 69 8.26 -13.04 5.10
CA ALA A 69 8.81 -14.36 5.40
C ALA A 69 10.29 -14.35 5.85
N GLN A 70 10.94 -13.18 5.90
CA GLN A 70 12.33 -13.05 6.33
C GLN A 70 12.45 -12.88 7.85
N ASN A 71 13.61 -13.24 8.39
CA ASN A 71 13.88 -13.11 9.82
C ASN A 71 13.88 -11.64 10.26
N GLY A 72 13.24 -11.36 11.40
CA GLY A 72 13.10 -9.99 11.93
C GLY A 72 11.88 -9.22 11.41
N TYR A 73 11.08 -9.80 10.52
CA TYR A 73 9.81 -9.23 10.06
C TYR A 73 8.61 -9.90 10.76
N ASP A 74 7.53 -9.14 10.91
CA ASP A 74 6.28 -9.63 11.49
C ASP A 74 5.45 -10.33 10.42
N LEU A 75 5.60 -11.66 10.34
CA LEU A 75 4.95 -12.49 9.34
C LEU A 75 3.42 -12.40 9.40
N ASP A 76 2.85 -12.42 10.62
CA ASP A 76 1.39 -12.36 10.82
C ASP A 76 0.82 -11.02 10.32
N LEU A 77 1.50 -9.92 10.66
CA LEU A 77 1.13 -8.59 10.21
C LEU A 77 1.22 -8.45 8.68
N GLY A 78 2.28 -9.02 8.08
CA GLY A 78 2.46 -9.05 6.63
C GLY A 78 1.33 -9.80 5.92
N TYR A 79 0.97 -11.00 6.39
CA TYR A 79 -0.15 -11.76 5.84
C TYR A 79 -1.48 -11.05 6.02
N ARG A 80 -1.70 -10.41 7.17
CA ARG A 80 -2.94 -9.66 7.44
C ARG A 80 -3.12 -8.50 6.48
N LEU A 81 -2.05 -7.75 6.20
CA LEU A 81 -2.06 -6.69 5.19
C LEU A 81 -2.40 -7.24 3.80
N LEU A 82 -1.71 -8.31 3.39
CA LEU A 82 -1.95 -8.94 2.09
C LEU A 82 -3.40 -9.45 1.96
N ALA A 83 -3.96 -10.03 3.02
CA ALA A 83 -5.34 -10.49 3.06
C ALA A 83 -6.35 -9.35 2.95
N VAL A 84 -6.13 -8.22 3.64
CA VAL A 84 -6.99 -7.03 3.52
C VAL A 84 -6.95 -6.50 2.09
N CYS A 85 -5.76 -6.33 1.50
CA CYS A 85 -5.64 -5.87 0.12
C CYS A 85 -6.23 -6.86 -0.89
N ALA A 86 -6.10 -8.16 -0.65
CA ALA A 86 -6.72 -9.21 -1.47
C ALA A 86 -8.25 -9.18 -1.39
N ALA A 87 -8.83 -8.88 -0.21
CA ALA A 87 -10.27 -8.70 -0.06
C ALA A 87 -10.80 -7.49 -0.84
N HIS A 88 -9.96 -6.47 -1.05
CA HIS A 88 -10.26 -5.30 -1.86
C HIS A 88 -9.75 -5.40 -3.31
N ARG A 89 -9.33 -6.58 -3.78
CA ARG A 89 -8.78 -6.78 -5.13
C ARG A 89 -9.69 -6.28 -6.26
N ASP A 90 -11.00 -6.35 -6.07
CA ASP A 90 -12.01 -5.88 -7.03
C ASP A 90 -11.99 -4.36 -7.24
N LYS A 91 -11.31 -3.61 -6.35
CA LYS A 91 -11.09 -2.17 -6.48
C LYS A 91 -9.82 -1.83 -7.26
N PHE A 92 -8.87 -2.76 -7.37
CA PHE A 92 -7.67 -2.58 -8.19
C PHE A 92 -8.00 -2.82 -9.66
N THR A 93 -7.25 -2.19 -10.57
CA THR A 93 -7.37 -2.58 -11.98
C THR A 93 -7.05 -4.08 -12.15
N PRO A 94 -7.70 -4.77 -13.12
CA PRO A 94 -7.48 -6.20 -13.34
C PRO A 94 -6.00 -6.55 -13.61
N LYS A 95 -5.22 -5.60 -14.15
CA LYS A 95 -3.77 -5.74 -14.31
C LYS A 95 -3.08 -5.86 -12.95
N SER A 96 -3.34 -4.92 -12.04
CA SER A 96 -2.71 -4.88 -10.71
C SER A 96 -3.18 -6.02 -9.80
N ALA A 97 -4.45 -6.43 -9.91
CA ALA A 97 -4.97 -7.60 -9.20
C ALA A 97 -4.19 -8.88 -9.59
N VAL A 98 -3.86 -9.05 -10.88
CA VAL A 98 -3.13 -10.22 -11.40
C VAL A 98 -1.64 -10.18 -11.01
N TYR A 99 -0.98 -9.02 -11.10
CA TYR A 99 0.47 -8.95 -10.84
C TYR A 99 0.85 -8.84 -9.35
N GLY A 100 -0.01 -8.29 -8.50
CA GLY A 100 0.34 -8.01 -7.09
C GLY A 100 -0.24 -8.99 -6.06
N VAL A 101 -1.40 -9.60 -6.33
CA VAL A 101 -2.10 -10.45 -5.36
C VAL A 101 -1.90 -11.95 -5.64
N TYR A 102 -1.71 -12.34 -6.91
CA TYR A 102 -1.50 -13.76 -7.30
C TYR A 102 -0.03 -14.20 -7.36
N GLN A 103 0.93 -13.31 -7.09
CA GLN A 103 2.34 -13.68 -6.97
C GLN A 103 2.79 -13.89 -5.51
N VAL A 104 1.85 -13.81 -4.57
CA VAL A 104 2.04 -14.17 -3.15
C VAL A 104 1.61 -15.61 -2.92
#